data_AF-A0A920GL69-F1
#
_entry.id   AF-A0A920GL69-F1
#
_cell.length_a   1.000
_cell.length_b   1.000
_cell.length_c   1.000
_cell.angle_alpha   90.00
_cell.angle_beta   90.00
_cell.angle_gamma   90.00
#
_symmetry.space_group_name_H-M   'P 1'
#
loop_
_entity.id
_entity.type
_entity.pdbx_description
1 polymer ?
#
loop_
_entity_poly.entity_id
_entity_poly.type
_entity_poly.pdbx_seq_one_letter_code
_entity_poly.pdbx_strand_id
1 'polypeptide(L)'
;MSLPALTEKDVKDAVFAIEQQVDWIALSFVRHKEDLLALKKLIKKHSSFDIPIISKIEKPQALENIDEIIDHSNGLMVARGDLGVEVPAKAFL
;
A
#
# COMPACT_ATOMS: atom_id res chain seq x y z
N MET A 1 -7.61 -12.63 -12.17
CA MET A 1 -8.14 -11.27 -12.43
C MET A 1 -7.40 -10.30 -11.51
N SER A 2 -6.77 -9.25 -12.04
CA SER A 2 -6.16 -8.21 -11.21
C SER A 2 -7.26 -7.26 -10.73
N LEU A 3 -7.63 -7.37 -9.46
CA LEU A 3 -8.37 -6.29 -8.79
C LEU A 3 -7.47 -5.05 -8.75
N PRO A 4 -8.01 -3.84 -9.00
CA PRO A 4 -7.26 -2.60 -8.81
C PRO A 4 -6.82 -2.50 -7.34
N ALA A 5 -5.69 -1.83 -7.07
CA ALA A 5 -5.20 -1.69 -5.70
C ALA A 5 -6.08 -0.83 -4.78
N LEU A 6 -6.90 0.04 -5.36
CA LEU A 6 -7.91 0.80 -4.63
C LEU A 6 -9.28 0.41 -5.18
N THR A 7 -10.12 -0.15 -4.32
CA THR A 7 -11.54 -0.30 -4.60
C THR A 7 -12.26 1.03 -4.46
N GLU A 8 -13.52 1.11 -4.91
CA GLU A 8 -14.35 2.31 -4.69
C GLU A 8 -14.51 2.66 -3.21
N LYS A 9 -14.54 1.64 -2.34
CA LYS A 9 -14.58 1.84 -0.89
C LYS A 9 -13.26 2.43 -0.39
N ASP A 10 -12.12 1.89 -0.81
CA ASP A 10 -10.80 2.38 -0.39
C ASP A 10 -10.58 3.85 -0.80
N VAL A 11 -11.07 4.24 -1.98
CA VAL A 11 -11.02 5.65 -2.40
C VAL A 11 -11.84 6.55 -1.46
N LYS A 12 -13.05 6.14 -1.08
CA LYS A 12 -13.90 6.90 -0.16
C LYS A 12 -13.25 7.01 1.22
N ASP A 13 -12.73 5.89 1.74
CA ASP A 13 -12.07 5.85 3.04
C ASP A 13 -10.78 6.69 3.05
N ALA A 14 -10.00 6.66 1.98
CA ALA A 14 -8.80 7.48 1.85
C ALA A 14 -9.13 8.98 1.81
N VAL A 15 -10.17 9.39 1.07
CA VAL A 15 -10.64 10.79 1.06
C VAL A 15 -11.09 11.22 2.45
N PHE A 16 -11.88 10.40 3.12
CA PHE A 16 -12.30 10.66 4.51
C PHE A 16 -11.09 10.78 5.45
N ALA A 17 -10.12 9.87 5.37
CA ALA A 17 -8.91 9.93 6.18
C ALA A 17 -8.07 11.20 5.92
N ILE A 18 -7.97 11.63 4.65
CA ILE A 18 -7.32 12.89 4.28
C ILE A 18 -8.02 14.09 4.93
N GLU A 19 -9.36 14.13 4.92
CA GLU A 19 -10.16 15.17 5.58
C GLU A 19 -9.94 15.20 7.10
N GLN A 20 -9.68 14.03 7.71
CA GLN A 20 -9.33 13.91 9.13
C GLN A 20 -7.87 14.24 9.44
N GLN A 21 -7.06 14.61 8.44
CA GLN A 21 -5.65 14.96 8.61
C GLN A 21 -4.82 13.88 9.29
N VAL A 22 -5.01 12.63 8.89
CA VAL A 22 -4.20 11.51 9.40
C VAL A 22 -2.72 11.70 9.10
N ASP A 23 -1.87 11.25 10.02
CA ASP A 23 -0.42 11.36 9.88
C ASP A 23 0.16 10.39 8.84
N TRP A 24 -0.47 9.22 8.66
CA TRP A 24 -0.01 8.16 7.77
C TRP A 24 -1.19 7.41 7.15
N ILE A 25 -1.00 6.91 5.93
CA ILE A 25 -1.93 5.94 5.32
C ILE A 25 -1.18 4.65 5.03
N ALA A 26 -1.71 3.52 5.50
CA ALA A 26 -1.21 2.20 5.17
C ALA A 26 -2.02 1.61 4.01
N LEU A 27 -1.36 1.33 2.88
CA LEU A 27 -1.99 0.71 1.71
C LEU A 27 -1.86 -0.81 1.80
N SER A 28 -2.99 -1.52 1.78
CA SER A 28 -3.04 -2.98 1.79
C SER A 28 -2.80 -3.57 0.40
N PHE A 29 -2.30 -4.80 0.36
CA PHE A 29 -2.12 -5.64 -0.83
C PHE A 29 -1.33 -4.97 -1.96
N VAL A 30 -0.31 -4.17 -1.61
CA VAL A 30 0.59 -3.56 -2.58
C VAL A 30 1.30 -4.65 -3.36
N ARG A 31 1.34 -4.54 -4.69
CA ARG A 31 2.00 -5.51 -5.58
C ARG A 31 3.05 -4.87 -6.49
N HIS A 32 2.87 -3.61 -6.84
CA HIS A 32 3.76 -2.87 -7.75
C HIS A 32 3.67 -1.36 -7.46
N LYS A 33 4.63 -0.58 -7.98
CA LYS A 33 4.71 0.88 -7.69
C LYS A 33 3.47 1.66 -8.09
N GLU A 34 2.73 1.22 -9.11
CA GLU A 34 1.54 1.93 -9.62
C GLU A 34 0.42 1.98 -8.55
N ASP A 35 0.36 1.00 -7.65
CA ASP A 35 -0.56 1.00 -6.52
C ASP A 35 -0.33 2.23 -5.62
N LEU A 36 0.94 2.54 -5.39
CA LEU A 36 1.37 3.69 -4.59
C LEU A 36 1.18 5.01 -5.34
N LEU A 37 1.47 5.03 -6.65
CA LEU A 37 1.24 6.20 -7.49
C LEU A 37 -0.25 6.58 -7.54
N ALA A 38 -1.14 5.58 -7.57
CA ALA A 38 -2.59 5.81 -7.52
C ALA A 38 -2.99 6.50 -6.20
N LEU A 39 -2.53 5.98 -5.05
CA LEU A 39 -2.81 6.59 -3.76
C LEU A 39 -2.18 7.99 -3.61
N LYS A 40 -0.94 8.19 -4.05
CA LYS A 40 -0.28 9.51 -4.06
C LYS A 40 -1.05 10.53 -4.89
N LYS A 41 -1.58 10.11 -6.06
CA LYS A 41 -2.42 10.98 -6.89
C LYS A 41 -3.71 11.37 -6.19
N LEU A 42 -4.32 10.43 -5.44
CA LEU A 42 -5.51 10.71 -4.65
C LEU A 42 -5.21 11.68 -3.50
N ILE A 43 -4.13 11.45 -2.75
CA ILE A 43 -3.67 12.35 -1.67
C ILE A 43 -3.43 13.76 -2.23
N LYS A 44 -2.65 13.89 -3.32
CA LYS A 44 -2.38 15.20 -3.95
C LYS A 44 -3.62 15.93 -4.44
N LYS A 45 -4.68 15.21 -4.78
CA LYS A 45 -5.95 15.80 -5.25
C LYS A 45 -6.80 16.36 -4.10
N HIS A 46 -6.69 15.77 -2.90
CA HIS A 46 -7.60 16.04 -1.79
C HIS A 46 -6.91 16.66 -0.55
N SER A 47 -5.58 16.63 -0.47
CA SER A 47 -4.80 17.17 0.64
C SER A 47 -3.99 18.39 0.20
N SER A 48 -3.83 19.36 1.10
CA SER A 48 -2.89 20.48 0.94
C SER A 48 -1.48 20.17 1.49
N PHE A 49 -1.31 19.02 2.14
CA PHE A 49 -0.04 18.55 2.71
C PHE A 49 0.26 17.12 2.25
N ASP A 50 1.54 16.75 2.27
CA ASP A 50 1.95 15.39 1.98
C ASP A 50 1.57 14.46 3.14
N ILE A 51 0.96 13.32 2.80
CA ILE A 51 0.67 12.24 3.75
C ILE A 51 1.57 11.05 3.39
N PRO A 52 2.48 10.63 4.29
CA PRO A 52 3.38 9.52 4.01
C PRO A 52 2.64 8.18 3.97
N ILE A 53 3.11 7.30 3.08
CA ILE A 53 2.48 6.01 2.80
C ILE A 53 3.31 4.87 3.37
N ILE A 54 2.65 3.96 4.08
CA ILE A 54 3.19 2.66 4.49
C ILE A 54 2.68 1.59 3.52
N SER A 55 3.59 0.91 2.80
CA SER A 55 3.19 -0.25 2.00
C SER A 55 3.09 -1.50 2.87
N LYS A 56 1.93 -2.15 2.84
CA LYS A 56 1.78 -3.47 3.46
C LYS A 56 2.22 -4.56 2.49
N ILE A 57 3.24 -5.30 2.90
CA ILE A 57 3.81 -6.41 2.13
C ILE A 57 3.06 -7.69 2.52
N GLU A 58 2.08 -8.04 1.69
CA GLU A 58 1.12 -9.13 1.92
C GLU A 58 1.08 -10.14 0.77
N LYS A 59 1.63 -9.77 -0.39
CA LYS A 59 1.53 -10.55 -1.62
C LYS A 59 2.91 -10.97 -2.15
N PRO A 60 3.06 -12.16 -2.76
CA PRO A 60 4.34 -12.60 -3.32
C PRO A 60 4.90 -11.62 -4.35
N GLN A 61 4.03 -11.01 -5.17
CA GLN A 61 4.42 -10.00 -6.16
C GLN A 61 5.07 -8.76 -5.51
N ALA A 62 4.69 -8.43 -4.28
CA ALA A 62 5.31 -7.34 -3.54
C ALA A 62 6.78 -7.64 -3.20
N LEU A 63 7.12 -8.92 -2.98
CA LEU A 63 8.50 -9.34 -2.74
C LEU A 63 9.31 -9.31 -4.04
N GLU A 64 8.70 -9.70 -5.17
CA GLU A 64 9.33 -9.64 -6.49
C GLU A 64 9.64 -8.20 -6.92
N ASN A 65 8.76 -7.26 -6.57
CA ASN A 65 8.88 -5.84 -6.91
C ASN A 65 9.35 -4.97 -5.73
N ILE A 66 10.02 -5.55 -4.74
CA ILE A 66 10.25 -4.86 -3.46
C ILE A 66 11.06 -3.58 -3.59
N ASP A 67 12.05 -3.55 -4.50
CA ASP A 67 12.91 -2.38 -4.71
C ASP A 67 12.09 -1.17 -5.19
N GLU A 68 11.23 -1.35 -6.19
CA GLU A 68 10.40 -0.24 -6.67
C GLU A 68 9.34 0.18 -5.65
N ILE A 69 8.85 -0.74 -4.82
CA ILE A 69 7.92 -0.43 -3.73
C ILE A 69 8.63 0.42 -2.67
N ILE A 70 9.86 0.07 -2.30
CA ILE A 70 10.69 0.85 -1.36
C ILE A 70 10.89 2.27 -1.89
N ASP A 71 11.29 2.42 -3.15
CA ASP A 71 11.55 3.72 -3.77
C ASP A 71 10.32 4.64 -3.77
N HIS A 72 9.12 4.07 -3.72
CA HIS A 72 7.86 4.81 -3.77
C HIS A 72 7.15 4.88 -2.42
N SER A 73 7.73 4.37 -1.34
CA SER A 73 7.11 4.33 -0.02
C SER A 73 7.86 5.13 1.02
N ASN A 74 7.14 5.57 2.05
CA ASN A 74 7.73 6.24 3.20
C ASN A 74 8.01 5.27 4.36
N GLY A 75 7.40 4.09 4.32
CA GLY A 75 7.65 3.00 5.24
C GLY A 75 7.10 1.68 4.69
N LEU A 76 7.51 0.58 5.30
CA LEU A 76 7.00 -0.76 5.01
C LEU A 76 6.36 -1.37 6.25
N MET A 77 5.30 -2.15 6.04
CA MET A 77 4.68 -3.00 7.06
C MET A 77 4.73 -4.45 6.59
N VAL A 78 5.50 -5.28 7.28
CA VAL A 78 5.64 -6.70 6.96
C VAL A 78 4.49 -7.48 7.61
N ALA A 79 3.46 -7.76 6.82
CA ALA A 79 2.28 -8.50 7.26
C ALA A 79 2.55 -10.01 7.13
N ARG A 80 3.35 -10.54 8.06
CA ARG A 80 3.79 -11.95 8.07
C ARG A 80 2.65 -12.96 8.02
N GLY A 81 1.50 -12.64 8.64
CA GLY A 81 0.33 -13.51 8.65
C GLY A 81 -0.24 -13.70 7.24
N ASP A 82 -0.59 -12.60 6.56
CA ASP A 82 -1.10 -12.63 5.20
C ASP A 82 -0.06 -13.16 4.21
N LEU A 83 1.18 -12.69 4.31
CA LEU A 83 2.25 -13.14 3.42
C LEU A 83 2.54 -14.64 3.60
N GLY A 84 2.48 -15.15 4.83
CA GLY A 84 2.64 -16.58 5.16
C GLY A 84 1.54 -17.50 4.63
N VAL A 85 0.36 -16.96 4.28
CA VAL A 85 -0.68 -17.71 3.55
C VAL A 85 -0.32 -17.84 2.07
N GLU A 86 0.40 -16.86 1.52
CA GLU A 86 0.65 -16.74 0.08
C GLU A 86 2.02 -17.29 -0.34
N VAL A 87 3.01 -17.35 0.56
CA VAL A 87 4.35 -17.90 0.29
C VAL A 87 4.62 -19.16 1.13
N PRO A 88 5.48 -20.08 0.66
CA PRO A 88 5.84 -21.27 1.44
C PRO A 88 6.38 -20.89 2.82
N ALA A 89 5.92 -21.57 3.87
CA ALA A 89 6.36 -21.30 5.25
C ALA A 89 7.89 -21.32 5.44
N LYS A 90 8.61 -22.09 4.61
CA LYS A 90 10.08 -22.14 4.60
C LYS A 90 10.74 -20.79 4.23
N ALA A 91 10.03 -19.87 3.57
CA ALA A 91 10.56 -18.55 3.24
C ALA A 91 10.77 -17.65 4.47
N PHE A 92 10.25 -18.02 5.63
CA PHE A 92 10.39 -17.29 6.90
C PHE A 92 11.20 -18.04 7.97
N LEU A 93 11.75 -19.20 7.63
CA LEU A 93 12.63 -20.01 8.48
C LEU A 93 14.08 -19.86 8.01
#